data_AF-A0A5N6LN67-F1
#
_entry.id   AF-A0A5N6LN67-F1
#
_cell.length_a   1.000
_cell.length_b   1.000
_cell.length_c   1.000
_cell.angle_alpha   90.00
_cell.angle_beta   90.00
_cell.angle_gamma   90.00
#
_symmetry.space_group_name_H-M   'P 1'
#
loop_
_entity.id
_entity.type
_entity.pdbx_description
1 polymer ?
#
loop_
_entity_poly.entity_id
_entity_poly.type
_entity_poly.pdbx_seq_one_letter_code
_entity_poly.pdbx_strand_id
1 'polypeptide(L)'
;MVEGARVRLRGWQQVAVALGSAVGALVDPRRADLIAALGETTGKPAFERVLERMRRNSEGKEILLDRPRVISSSVGHAWDLPENTFGAAYAKFMGSRNFSPDDRPPVRFMETEELAYVAMRAREVHDFWHTLFGLPTNLIGESALKVIEFEQMLLPMCFLSVIGGTARFNDKQRSLFYTHYFPWAVQAGMKSTDLMCVYYEKHFHEDLEVVRRRWGIIPAPSVHTYLGIGNKFPIFNCHELTMTRFIQLKKVDGGAGKSPPAVLVLHGCYGGYMRDLPG
;
A
#
# COMPACT_ATOMS: atom_id res chain seq x y z
N MET A 1 17.33 19.87 9.89
CA MET A 1 16.91 18.84 8.92
C MET A 1 17.02 19.47 7.54
N VAL A 2 17.75 18.86 6.61
CA VAL A 2 17.88 19.37 5.24
C VAL A 2 16.53 19.16 4.55
N GLU A 3 15.67 20.17 4.56
CA GLU A 3 14.56 20.24 3.61
C GLU A 3 15.19 20.19 2.22
N GLY A 4 14.97 19.10 1.50
CA GLY A 4 15.33 19.05 0.08
C GLY A 4 14.66 20.24 -0.62
N ALA A 5 15.43 20.98 -1.41
CA ALA A 5 14.90 22.15 -2.11
C ALA A 5 13.66 21.76 -2.92
N ARG A 6 12.49 22.33 -2.56
CA ARG A 6 11.25 22.16 -3.31
C ARG A 6 11.40 22.81 -4.67
N VAL A 7 11.07 22.07 -5.72
CA VAL A 7 11.19 22.50 -7.12
C VAL A 7 9.80 22.67 -7.70
N ARG A 8 9.45 23.90 -8.04
CA ARG A 8 8.19 24.21 -8.73
C ARG A 8 8.33 23.90 -10.22
N LEU A 9 7.55 22.93 -10.71
CA LEU A 9 7.52 22.54 -12.11
C LEU A 9 6.40 23.26 -12.88
N ARG A 10 6.64 23.56 -14.16
CA ARG A 10 5.57 23.90 -15.12
C ARG A 10 4.86 22.62 -15.57
N GLY A 11 3.62 22.73 -16.06
CA GLY A 11 2.81 21.57 -16.45
C GLY A 11 3.50 20.59 -17.40
N TRP A 12 4.21 21.08 -18.43
CA TRP A 12 4.97 20.21 -19.34
C TRP A 12 6.20 19.56 -18.67
N GLN A 13 6.87 20.26 -17.73
CA GLN A 13 7.99 19.71 -16.97
C GLN A 13 7.51 18.60 -16.04
N GLN A 14 6.35 18.80 -15.40
CA GLN A 14 5.71 17.79 -14.58
C GLN A 14 5.35 16.55 -15.39
N VAL A 15 4.78 16.71 -16.59
CA VAL A 15 4.50 15.59 -17.51
C VAL A 15 5.79 14.88 -17.93
N ALA A 16 6.84 15.63 -18.27
CA ALA A 16 8.13 15.05 -18.66
C ALA A 16 8.78 14.26 -17.51
N VAL A 17 8.77 14.79 -16.29
CA VAL A 17 9.28 14.10 -15.10
C VAL A 17 8.43 12.87 -14.79
N ALA A 18 7.11 12.96 -14.87
CA ALA A 18 6.22 11.81 -14.66
C ALA A 18 6.51 10.68 -15.66
N LEU A 19 6.56 10.99 -16.95
CA LEU A 19 6.83 9.99 -18.00
C LEU A 19 8.24 9.40 -17.86
N GLY A 20 9.26 10.24 -17.67
CA GLY A 20 10.64 9.77 -17.49
C GLY A 20 10.79 8.90 -16.24
N SER A 21 10.12 9.27 -15.15
CA SER A 21 10.14 8.50 -13.90
C SER A 21 9.39 7.19 -14.03
N ALA A 22 8.26 7.15 -14.73
CA ALA A 22 7.53 5.91 -15.01
C ALA A 22 8.36 4.94 -15.85
N VAL A 23 8.96 5.41 -16.93
CA VAL A 23 9.84 4.59 -17.78
C VAL A 23 11.04 4.10 -16.98
N GLY A 24 11.72 4.98 -16.26
CA GLY A 24 12.90 4.61 -15.48
C GLY A 24 12.60 3.66 -14.32
N ALA A 25 11.48 3.84 -13.61
CA ALA A 25 11.05 2.93 -12.55
C ALA A 25 10.63 1.55 -13.09
N LEU A 26 10.11 1.49 -14.33
CA LEU A 26 9.93 0.22 -15.01
C LEU A 26 11.30 -0.41 -15.34
N VAL A 27 12.24 0.34 -15.92
CA VAL A 27 13.56 -0.23 -16.27
C VAL A 27 14.32 -0.72 -15.03
N ASP A 28 14.38 0.08 -13.97
CA ASP A 28 15.01 -0.30 -12.70
C ASP A 28 14.08 0.01 -11.50
N PRO A 29 13.31 -0.99 -11.02
CA PRO A 29 12.42 -0.83 -9.88
C PRO A 29 13.12 -0.49 -8.56
N ARG A 30 14.45 -0.64 -8.46
CA ARG A 30 15.21 -0.28 -7.25
C ARG A 30 15.42 1.23 -7.12
N ARG A 31 15.10 2.00 -8.16
CA ARG A 31 15.15 3.47 -8.16
C ARG A 31 13.94 4.06 -7.44
N ALA A 32 13.96 3.97 -6.11
CA ALA A 32 12.93 4.51 -5.24
C ALA A 32 12.71 6.04 -5.45
N ASP A 33 13.74 6.76 -5.87
CA ASP A 33 13.68 8.17 -6.25
C ASP A 33 12.78 8.43 -7.46
N LEU A 34 12.76 7.53 -8.45
CA LEU A 34 11.87 7.63 -9.62
C LEU A 34 10.43 7.30 -9.25
N ILE A 35 10.21 6.29 -8.40
CA ILE A 35 8.88 5.97 -7.88
C ILE A 35 8.33 7.15 -7.07
N ALA A 36 9.18 7.76 -6.25
CA ALA A 36 8.87 8.97 -5.49
C ALA A 36 8.50 10.15 -6.41
N ALA A 37 9.33 10.44 -7.42
CA ALA A 37 9.07 11.51 -8.38
C ALA A 37 7.78 11.28 -9.17
N LEU A 38 7.50 10.04 -9.59
CA LEU A 38 6.26 9.66 -10.24
C LEU A 38 5.04 9.88 -9.32
N GLY A 39 5.16 9.45 -8.05
CA GLY A 39 4.13 9.67 -7.04
C GLY A 39 3.83 11.15 -6.82
N GLU A 40 4.85 12.00 -6.76
CA GLU A 40 4.67 13.44 -6.55
C GLU A 40 4.05 14.13 -7.77
N THR A 41 4.56 13.82 -8.96
CA THR A 41 4.13 14.49 -10.20
C THR A 41 2.75 14.06 -10.69
N THR A 42 2.24 12.91 -10.24
CA THR A 42 0.90 12.42 -10.60
C THR A 42 -0.10 12.46 -9.45
N GLY A 43 0.37 12.59 -8.20
CA GLY A 43 -0.43 12.35 -7.01
C GLY A 43 -1.05 13.58 -6.35
N LYS A 44 -0.83 14.81 -6.84
CA LYS A 44 -1.30 16.04 -6.17
C LYS A 44 -2.79 15.98 -5.77
N PRO A 45 -3.76 15.67 -6.66
CA PRO A 45 -5.17 15.62 -6.27
C PRO A 45 -5.49 14.54 -5.23
N ALA A 46 -4.76 13.42 -5.30
CA ALA A 46 -4.89 12.33 -4.32
C ALA A 46 -4.35 12.75 -2.94
N PHE A 47 -3.19 13.41 -2.89
CA PHE A 47 -2.65 13.95 -1.64
C PHE A 47 -3.53 15.06 -1.05
N GLU A 48 -4.15 15.92 -1.87
CA GLU A 48 -5.13 16.90 -1.40
C GLU A 48 -6.34 16.21 -0.75
N ARG A 49 -6.85 15.13 -1.36
CA ARG A 49 -7.92 14.32 -0.76
C ARG A 49 -7.50 13.69 0.57
N VAL A 50 -6.30 13.12 0.64
CA VAL A 50 -5.77 12.55 1.89
C VAL A 50 -5.65 13.63 2.97
N LEU A 51 -5.11 14.80 2.63
CA LEU A 51 -4.99 15.94 3.54
C LEU A 51 -6.36 16.38 4.07
N GLU A 52 -7.38 16.46 3.22
CA GLU A 52 -8.75 16.77 3.64
C GLU A 52 -9.32 15.73 4.61
N ARG A 53 -9.10 14.43 4.37
CA ARG A 53 -9.53 13.37 5.29
C ARG A 53 -8.82 13.49 6.63
N MET A 54 -7.51 13.70 6.63
CA MET A 54 -6.73 13.90 7.86
C MET A 54 -7.23 15.12 8.64
N ARG A 55 -7.58 16.23 7.97
CA ARG A 55 -8.18 17.41 8.62
C ARG A 55 -9.58 17.19 9.18
N ARG A 56 -10.31 16.17 8.75
CA ARG A 56 -11.64 15.82 9.29
C ARG A 56 -11.56 14.79 10.42
N ASN A 57 -10.48 14.04 10.50
CA ASN A 57 -10.21 13.07 11.55
C ASN A 57 -9.52 13.74 12.76
N SER A 58 -9.89 13.40 13.99
CA SER A 58 -9.28 13.98 15.20
C SER A 58 -7.79 13.62 15.33
N GLU A 59 -7.44 12.36 15.13
CA GLU A 59 -6.07 11.85 15.17
C GLU A 59 -5.26 12.35 13.96
N GLY A 60 -5.89 12.41 12.78
CA GLY A 60 -5.32 13.01 11.58
C GLY A 60 -4.91 14.48 11.77
N LYS A 61 -5.70 15.27 12.50
CA LYS A 61 -5.33 16.66 12.86
C LYS A 61 -4.10 16.71 13.75
N GLU A 62 -4.02 15.85 14.77
CA GLU A 62 -2.84 15.76 15.64
C GLU A 62 -1.58 15.46 14.83
N ILE A 63 -1.67 14.49 13.91
CA ILE A 63 -0.55 14.15 13.02
C ILE A 63 -0.12 15.34 12.14
N LEU A 64 -1.07 16.10 11.59
CA LEU A 64 -0.74 17.27 10.76
C LEU A 64 -0.09 18.41 11.56
N LEU A 65 -0.40 18.51 12.87
CA LEU A 65 0.21 19.47 13.78
C LEU A 65 1.59 19.04 14.24
N ASP A 66 1.70 17.82 14.78
CA ASP A 66 2.93 17.29 15.37
C ASP A 66 3.97 16.93 14.31
N ARG A 67 3.51 16.58 13.10
CA ARG A 67 4.30 16.11 11.97
C ARG A 67 5.32 15.04 12.35
N PRO A 68 4.91 13.94 13.01
CA PRO A 68 5.83 12.87 13.39
C PRO A 68 6.52 12.31 12.14
N ARG A 69 7.80 11.93 12.32
CA ARG A 69 8.67 11.38 11.29
C ARG A 69 9.09 9.97 11.66
N VAL A 70 9.19 9.10 10.66
CA VAL A 70 9.71 7.73 10.82
C VAL A 70 11.16 7.71 10.34
N ILE A 71 12.07 8.09 11.23
CA ILE A 71 13.52 8.17 10.99
C ILE A 71 14.26 7.48 12.13
N SER A 72 15.51 7.07 11.93
CA SER A 72 16.20 6.20 12.92
C SER A 72 16.23 6.81 14.32
N SER A 73 16.37 8.14 14.43
CA SER A 73 16.37 8.84 15.72
C SER A 73 15.02 8.86 16.44
N SER A 74 13.89 8.70 15.75
CA SER A 74 12.55 8.68 16.35
C SER A 74 12.06 7.27 16.63
N VAL A 75 12.40 6.30 15.78
CA VAL A 75 11.90 4.92 15.88
C VAL A 75 12.90 3.91 16.46
N GLY A 76 14.11 4.34 16.81
CA GLY A 76 15.17 3.44 17.32
C GLY A 76 14.77 2.62 18.56
N HIS A 77 13.91 3.16 19.42
CA HIS A 77 13.39 2.46 20.60
C HIS A 77 12.57 1.20 20.26
N ALA A 78 12.12 1.04 19.02
CA ALA A 78 11.36 -0.13 18.58
C ALA A 78 12.18 -1.44 18.68
N TRP A 79 13.52 -1.36 18.62
CA TRP A 79 14.42 -2.52 18.71
C TRP A 79 14.51 -3.11 20.12
N ASP A 80 14.12 -2.35 21.14
CA ASP A 80 14.21 -2.76 22.55
C ASP A 80 12.86 -3.28 23.10
N LEU A 81 11.82 -3.33 22.26
CA LEU A 81 10.47 -3.71 22.69
C LEU A 81 10.26 -5.24 22.71
N PRO A 82 9.31 -5.74 23.52
CA PRO A 82 8.99 -7.17 23.56
C PRO A 82 8.51 -7.72 22.21
N GLU A 83 8.84 -8.98 21.92
CA GLU A 83 8.63 -9.61 20.60
C GLU A 83 7.17 -9.60 20.09
N ASN A 84 6.19 -9.57 20.99
CA ASN A 84 4.77 -9.57 20.63
C ASN A 84 4.24 -8.19 20.20
N THR A 85 5.05 -7.14 20.33
CA THR A 85 4.63 -5.76 20.06
C THR A 85 4.74 -5.38 18.58
N PHE A 86 3.98 -4.36 18.19
CA PHE A 86 4.06 -3.79 16.84
C PHE A 86 5.47 -3.25 16.52
N GLY A 87 6.10 -2.54 17.47
CA GLY A 87 7.44 -1.98 17.28
C GLY A 87 8.49 -3.06 17.08
N ALA A 88 8.46 -4.14 17.87
CA ALA A 88 9.39 -5.26 17.68
C ALA A 88 9.20 -5.95 16.33
N ALA A 89 7.95 -6.11 15.87
CA ALA A 89 7.66 -6.66 14.55
C ALA A 89 8.18 -5.77 13.42
N TYR A 90 8.04 -4.45 13.56
CA TYR A 90 8.60 -3.47 12.63
C TYR A 90 10.14 -3.51 12.63
N ALA A 91 10.77 -3.49 13.79
CA ALA A 91 12.23 -3.59 13.93
C ALA A 91 12.77 -4.87 13.27
N LYS A 92 12.10 -6.01 13.48
CA LYS A 92 12.43 -7.29 12.83
C LYS A 92 12.29 -7.21 11.31
N PHE A 93 11.23 -6.58 10.80
CA PHE A 93 11.05 -6.36 9.36
C PHE A 93 12.20 -5.55 8.77
N MET A 94 12.52 -4.39 9.37
CA MET A 94 13.60 -3.52 8.92
C MET A 94 14.97 -4.21 8.98
N GLY A 95 15.26 -4.90 10.08
CA GLY A 95 16.52 -5.61 10.30
C GLY A 95 16.73 -6.79 9.33
N SER A 96 15.66 -7.52 8.97
CA SER A 96 15.76 -8.69 8.07
C SER A 96 16.27 -8.37 6.66
N ARG A 97 16.21 -7.10 6.26
CA ARG A 97 16.59 -6.63 4.92
C ARG A 97 17.65 -5.54 4.94
N ASN A 98 18.20 -5.21 6.12
CA ASN A 98 19.14 -4.11 6.32
C ASN A 98 18.60 -2.78 5.75
N PHE A 99 17.31 -2.51 5.96
CA PHE A 99 16.68 -1.26 5.57
C PHE A 99 16.92 -0.21 6.64
N SER A 100 17.16 1.04 6.21
CA SER A 100 17.12 2.19 7.11
C SER A 100 15.81 2.97 6.90
N PRO A 101 15.12 3.38 7.98
CA PRO A 101 14.00 4.32 7.85
C PRO A 101 14.46 5.67 7.25
N ASP A 102 15.75 6.00 7.32
CA ASP A 102 16.33 7.22 6.76
C ASP A 102 16.51 7.18 5.23
N ASP A 103 16.36 6.01 4.59
CA ASP A 103 16.59 5.85 3.14
C ASP A 103 15.49 6.45 2.27
N ARG A 104 14.43 7.03 2.88
CA ARG A 104 13.28 7.57 2.15
C ARG A 104 13.66 8.86 1.40
N PRO A 105 13.42 8.92 0.07
CA PRO A 105 13.82 10.09 -0.71
C PRO A 105 13.02 11.34 -0.28
N PRO A 106 13.66 12.52 -0.24
CA PRO A 106 12.99 13.76 0.10
C PRO A 106 11.89 14.09 -0.90
N VAL A 107 10.83 14.75 -0.44
CA VAL A 107 9.77 15.28 -1.31
C VAL A 107 10.24 16.55 -1.99
N ARG A 108 10.03 16.68 -3.31
CA ARG A 108 10.59 17.79 -4.11
C ARG A 108 9.54 18.60 -4.87
N PHE A 109 8.50 17.97 -5.38
CA PHE A 109 7.56 18.50 -6.36
C PHE A 109 6.17 18.81 -5.76
N MET A 110 6.04 18.82 -4.43
CA MET A 110 4.84 19.30 -3.75
C MET A 110 4.89 20.81 -3.51
N GLU A 111 3.78 21.50 -3.78
CA GLU A 111 3.71 22.97 -3.75
C GLU A 111 3.64 23.54 -2.33
N THR A 112 2.96 22.84 -1.40
CA THR A 112 2.77 23.29 -0.03
C THR A 112 3.49 22.37 0.96
N GLU A 113 3.81 22.88 2.14
CA GLU A 113 4.44 22.08 3.19
C GLU A 113 3.53 20.97 3.71
N GLU A 114 2.23 21.22 3.81
CA GLU A 114 1.27 20.19 4.25
C GLU A 114 1.18 19.06 3.23
N LEU A 115 1.10 19.36 1.93
CA LEU A 115 1.12 18.32 0.90
C LEU A 115 2.46 17.58 0.86
N ALA A 116 3.57 18.30 1.04
CA ALA A 116 4.89 17.69 1.15
C ALA A 116 4.98 16.74 2.35
N TYR A 117 4.41 17.14 3.50
CA TYR A 117 4.34 16.30 4.68
C TYR A 117 3.47 15.07 4.46
N VAL A 118 2.27 15.20 3.89
CA VAL A 118 1.40 14.05 3.60
C VAL A 118 2.08 13.08 2.62
N ALA A 119 2.74 13.58 1.59
CA ALA A 119 3.51 12.76 0.65
C ALA A 119 4.71 12.07 1.32
N MET A 120 5.39 12.74 2.26
CA MET A 120 6.48 12.15 3.03
C MET A 120 5.95 11.07 3.99
N ARG A 121 4.88 11.35 4.74
CA ARG A 121 4.24 10.38 5.63
C ARG A 121 3.86 9.11 4.88
N ALA A 122 3.26 9.23 3.69
CA ALA A 122 2.89 8.08 2.86
C ALA A 122 4.09 7.19 2.49
N ARG A 123 5.31 7.76 2.35
CA ARG A 123 6.55 6.99 2.10
C ARG A 123 7.09 6.33 3.35
N GLU A 124 6.99 7.04 4.46
CA GLU A 124 7.54 6.63 5.74
C GLU A 124 6.74 5.49 6.38
N VAL A 125 5.40 5.57 6.33
CA VAL A 125 4.53 4.53 6.91
C VAL A 125 4.39 3.28 6.02
N HIS A 126 4.93 3.29 4.81
CA HIS A 126 4.92 2.14 3.89
C HIS A 126 5.47 0.86 4.54
N ASP A 127 6.58 0.96 5.28
CA ASP A 127 7.17 -0.21 5.97
C ASP A 127 6.32 -0.68 7.15
N PHE A 128 5.58 0.23 7.80
CA PHE A 128 4.58 -0.17 8.78
C PHE A 128 3.49 -0.98 8.13
N TRP A 129 3.08 -0.65 6.91
CA TRP A 129 2.02 -1.39 6.24
C TRP A 129 2.51 -2.77 5.79
N HIS A 130 3.76 -2.91 5.35
CA HIS A 130 4.37 -4.23 5.19
C HIS A 130 4.29 -5.06 6.48
N THR A 131 4.66 -4.46 7.61
CA THR A 131 4.64 -5.12 8.93
C THR A 131 3.22 -5.51 9.35
N LEU A 132 2.28 -4.57 9.29
CA LEU A 132 0.90 -4.74 9.73
C LEU A 132 0.18 -5.77 8.87
N PHE A 133 0.29 -5.69 7.54
CA PHE A 133 -0.34 -6.67 6.66
C PHE A 133 0.46 -7.97 6.52
N GLY A 134 1.67 -8.06 7.07
CA GLY A 134 2.51 -9.27 6.96
C GLY A 134 2.99 -9.55 5.53
N LEU A 135 3.22 -8.49 4.75
CA LEU A 135 3.63 -8.60 3.35
C LEU A 135 5.17 -8.56 3.22
N PRO A 136 5.79 -9.52 2.51
CA PRO A 136 7.22 -9.46 2.23
C PRO A 136 7.54 -8.42 1.14
N THR A 137 8.79 -7.98 1.06
CA THR A 137 9.30 -7.07 0.01
C THR A 137 9.74 -7.80 -1.26
N ASN A 138 9.02 -8.86 -1.62
CA ASN A 138 9.19 -9.54 -2.91
C ASN A 138 8.18 -8.98 -3.92
N LEU A 139 8.34 -9.32 -5.21
CA LEU A 139 7.51 -8.72 -6.27
C LEU A 139 5.99 -8.90 -6.05
N ILE A 140 5.54 -10.02 -5.47
CA ILE A 140 4.13 -10.27 -5.14
C ILE A 140 3.70 -9.37 -3.97
N GLY A 141 4.49 -9.34 -2.90
CA GLY A 141 4.14 -8.58 -1.70
C GLY A 141 4.16 -7.07 -1.93
N GLU A 142 5.13 -6.56 -2.71
CA GLU A 142 5.15 -5.17 -3.18
C GLU A 142 3.91 -4.85 -4.01
N SER A 143 3.57 -5.71 -5.00
CA SER A 143 2.39 -5.50 -5.84
C SER A 143 1.10 -5.53 -5.02
N ALA A 144 1.01 -6.41 -4.01
CA ALA A 144 -0.16 -6.51 -3.14
C ALA A 144 -0.28 -5.30 -2.22
N LEU A 145 0.84 -4.81 -1.66
CA LEU A 145 0.82 -3.61 -0.85
C LEU A 145 0.43 -2.38 -1.68
N LYS A 146 0.89 -2.28 -2.93
CA LYS A 146 0.49 -1.19 -3.86
C LYS A 146 -1.02 -1.19 -4.13
N VAL A 147 -1.71 -2.33 -4.10
CA VAL A 147 -3.17 -2.38 -4.16
C VAL A 147 -3.78 -1.75 -2.92
N ILE A 148 -3.31 -2.11 -1.72
CA ILE A 148 -3.79 -1.52 -0.45
C ILE A 148 -3.53 0.00 -0.43
N GLU A 149 -2.34 0.43 -0.85
CA GLU A 149 -2.01 1.85 -0.96
C GLU A 149 -2.91 2.60 -1.93
N PHE A 150 -3.28 1.96 -3.04
CA PHE A 150 -4.22 2.54 -3.98
C PHE A 150 -5.61 2.70 -3.34
N GLU A 151 -6.13 1.68 -2.66
CA GLU A 151 -7.43 1.80 -1.96
C GLU A 151 -7.41 2.92 -0.90
N GLN A 152 -6.29 3.08 -0.19
CA GLN A 152 -6.16 4.05 0.89
C GLN A 152 -5.93 5.48 0.40
N MET A 153 -5.20 5.68 -0.71
CA MET A 153 -4.76 7.02 -1.13
C MET A 153 -5.19 7.42 -2.53
N LEU A 154 -5.61 6.47 -3.38
CA LEU A 154 -5.94 6.66 -4.80
C LEU A 154 -4.81 7.27 -5.62
N LEU A 155 -3.55 7.01 -5.23
CA LEU A 155 -2.38 7.51 -5.95
C LEU A 155 -2.24 6.80 -7.29
N PRO A 156 -2.19 7.53 -8.43
CA PRO A 156 -2.01 6.92 -9.75
C PRO A 156 -0.74 6.06 -9.85
N MET A 157 0.33 6.46 -9.16
CA MET A 157 1.58 5.70 -9.11
C MET A 157 1.39 4.28 -8.53
N CYS A 158 0.54 4.11 -7.52
CA CYS A 158 0.28 2.79 -6.93
C CYS A 158 -0.37 1.86 -7.95
N PHE A 159 -1.38 2.35 -8.68
CA PHE A 159 -2.01 1.61 -9.78
C PHE A 159 -1.00 1.25 -10.90
N LEU A 160 -0.19 2.20 -11.34
CA LEU A 160 0.87 1.96 -12.33
C LEU A 160 1.91 0.95 -11.83
N SER A 161 2.23 0.97 -10.54
CA SER A 161 3.16 0.03 -9.92
C SER A 161 2.60 -1.39 -9.89
N VAL A 162 1.30 -1.58 -9.68
CA VAL A 162 0.65 -2.90 -9.79
C VAL A 162 0.74 -3.42 -11.24
N ILE A 163 0.47 -2.57 -12.23
CA ILE A 163 0.62 -2.95 -13.65
C ILE A 163 2.07 -3.32 -13.96
N GLY A 164 3.02 -2.48 -13.55
CA GLY A 164 4.45 -2.72 -13.75
C GLY A 164 4.95 -3.99 -13.05
N GLY A 165 4.58 -4.18 -11.79
CA GLY A 165 4.96 -5.36 -11.00
C GLY A 165 4.39 -6.64 -11.61
N THR A 166 3.10 -6.65 -11.93
CA THR A 166 2.44 -7.83 -12.53
C THR A 166 2.93 -8.15 -13.93
N ALA A 167 3.42 -7.18 -14.71
CA ALA A 167 4.04 -7.44 -16.01
C ALA A 167 5.31 -8.31 -15.89
N ARG A 168 5.99 -8.29 -14.73
CA ARG A 168 7.21 -9.07 -14.45
C ARG A 168 6.95 -10.45 -13.83
N PHE A 169 5.68 -10.79 -13.55
CA PHE A 169 5.34 -12.10 -13.01
C PHE A 169 5.51 -13.23 -14.03
N ASN A 170 6.05 -14.36 -13.58
CA ASN A 170 5.87 -15.64 -14.25
C ASN A 170 4.41 -16.14 -14.08
N ASP A 171 4.04 -17.20 -14.81
CA ASP A 171 2.65 -17.69 -14.84
C ASP A 171 2.13 -18.12 -13.45
N LYS A 172 2.98 -18.75 -12.63
CA LYS A 172 2.61 -19.16 -11.27
C LYS A 172 2.38 -17.96 -10.36
N GLN A 173 3.27 -16.97 -10.40
CA GLN A 173 3.13 -15.72 -9.63
C GLN A 173 1.89 -14.94 -10.06
N ARG A 174 1.64 -14.88 -11.38
CA ARG A 174 0.47 -14.20 -11.95
C ARG A 174 -0.84 -14.84 -11.47
N SER A 175 -0.94 -16.17 -11.55
CA SER A 175 -2.10 -16.90 -11.05
C SER A 175 -2.27 -16.72 -9.55
N LEU A 176 -1.22 -16.93 -8.75
CA LEU A 176 -1.25 -16.74 -7.30
C LEU A 176 -1.70 -15.32 -6.92
N PHE A 177 -1.18 -14.30 -7.62
CA PHE A 177 -1.52 -12.91 -7.35
C PHE A 177 -2.99 -12.62 -7.65
N TYR A 178 -3.46 -12.88 -8.87
CA TYR A 178 -4.83 -12.52 -9.25
C TYR A 178 -5.90 -13.38 -8.59
N THR A 179 -5.59 -14.62 -8.23
CA THR A 179 -6.53 -15.52 -7.54
C THR A 179 -6.62 -15.23 -6.05
N HIS A 180 -5.51 -14.88 -5.38
CA HIS A 180 -5.47 -14.78 -3.92
C HIS A 180 -5.08 -13.39 -3.41
N TYR A 181 -3.93 -12.85 -3.82
CA TYR A 181 -3.42 -11.60 -3.25
C TYR A 181 -4.20 -10.37 -3.70
N PHE A 182 -4.59 -10.26 -4.96
CA PHE A 182 -5.33 -9.11 -5.48
C PHE A 182 -6.70 -8.94 -4.80
N PRO A 183 -7.61 -9.96 -4.78
CA PRO A 183 -8.88 -9.81 -4.10
C PRO A 183 -8.72 -9.60 -2.58
N TRP A 184 -7.76 -10.27 -1.95
CA TRP A 184 -7.44 -10.02 -0.54
C TRP A 184 -6.99 -8.57 -0.31
N ALA A 185 -6.08 -8.05 -1.13
CA ALA A 185 -5.51 -6.71 -0.94
C ALA A 185 -6.55 -5.61 -1.11
N VAL A 186 -7.47 -5.76 -2.09
CA VAL A 186 -8.64 -4.87 -2.23
C VAL A 186 -9.49 -4.91 -0.97
N GLN A 187 -9.86 -6.10 -0.50
CA GLN A 187 -10.68 -6.26 0.70
C GLN A 187 -9.99 -5.70 1.95
N ALA A 188 -8.71 -5.99 2.13
CA ALA A 188 -7.90 -5.53 3.25
C ALA A 188 -7.77 -4.00 3.27
N GLY A 189 -7.50 -3.39 2.11
CA GLY A 189 -7.45 -1.94 1.96
C GLY A 189 -8.78 -1.26 2.25
N MET A 190 -9.90 -1.80 1.75
CA MET A 190 -11.24 -1.25 1.97
C MET A 190 -11.76 -1.41 3.41
N LYS A 191 -11.41 -2.52 4.09
CA LYS A 191 -11.88 -2.82 5.46
C LYS A 191 -11.04 -2.16 6.55
N SER A 192 -9.78 -1.82 6.26
CA SER A 192 -8.94 -1.10 7.21
C SER A 192 -9.44 0.32 7.48
N THR A 193 -9.11 0.86 8.65
CA THR A 193 -9.31 2.29 8.95
C THR A 193 -8.55 3.18 7.95
N ASP A 194 -8.75 4.51 7.99
CA ASP A 194 -7.92 5.44 7.20
C ASP A 194 -6.48 5.39 7.72
N LEU A 195 -5.62 4.62 7.04
CA LEU A 195 -4.27 4.31 7.48
C LEU A 195 -3.37 5.54 7.51
N MET A 196 -3.73 6.61 6.79
CA MET A 196 -3.00 7.88 6.86
C MET A 196 -3.33 8.69 8.12
N CYS A 197 -4.45 8.39 8.79
CA CYS A 197 -4.88 9.04 10.02
C CYS A 197 -4.45 8.30 11.30
N VAL A 198 -3.77 7.16 11.20
CA VAL A 198 -3.29 6.40 12.37
C VAL A 198 -1.96 6.97 12.87
N TYR A 199 -1.84 7.21 14.18
CA TYR A 199 -0.64 7.75 14.83
C TYR A 199 0.27 6.60 15.32
N TYR A 200 0.81 5.83 14.38
CA TYR A 200 1.62 4.63 14.61
C TYR A 200 2.70 4.77 15.68
N GLU A 201 3.35 5.93 15.72
CA GLU A 201 4.48 6.25 16.58
C GLU A 201 4.10 6.19 18.08
N LYS A 202 2.81 6.35 18.42
CA LYS A 202 2.29 6.20 19.80
C LYS A 202 2.01 4.73 20.18
N HIS A 203 2.01 3.81 19.23
CA HIS A 203 1.46 2.45 19.39
C HIS A 203 2.52 1.33 19.31
N PHE A 204 3.80 1.66 19.23
CA PHE A 204 4.87 0.65 19.08
C PHE A 204 4.91 -0.37 20.22
N HIS A 205 4.60 0.05 21.45
CA HIS A 205 4.60 -0.81 22.63
C HIS A 205 3.39 -1.72 22.74
N GLU A 206 2.35 -1.50 21.92
CA GLU A 206 1.14 -2.32 21.95
C GLU A 206 1.35 -3.65 21.23
N ASP A 207 0.60 -4.67 21.65
CA ASP A 207 0.58 -5.98 21.02
C ASP A 207 0.14 -5.88 19.54
N LEU A 208 0.89 -6.54 18.65
CA LEU A 208 0.68 -6.47 17.20
C LEU A 208 -0.72 -6.94 16.80
N GLU A 209 -1.24 -8.00 17.42
CA GLU A 209 -2.54 -8.54 17.09
C GLU A 209 -3.68 -7.66 17.61
N VAL A 210 -3.45 -6.95 18.72
CA VAL A 210 -4.39 -5.95 19.24
C VAL A 210 -4.52 -4.78 18.27
N VAL A 211 -3.40 -4.21 17.81
CA VAL A 211 -3.45 -3.07 16.87
C VAL A 211 -4.01 -3.47 15.51
N ARG A 212 -3.70 -4.70 15.02
CA ARG A 212 -4.30 -5.25 13.80
C ARG A 212 -5.82 -5.30 13.89
N ARG A 213 -6.37 -5.86 14.97
CA ARG A 213 -7.82 -5.90 15.20
C ARG A 213 -8.42 -4.51 15.29
N ARG A 214 -7.78 -3.59 16.03
CA ARG A 214 -8.27 -2.22 16.21
C ARG A 214 -8.39 -1.47 14.89
N TRP A 215 -7.43 -1.63 13.99
CA TRP A 215 -7.37 -0.91 12.73
C TRP A 215 -7.98 -1.65 11.53
N GLY A 216 -8.61 -2.81 11.78
CA GLY A 216 -9.22 -3.62 10.72
C GLY A 216 -8.20 -4.21 9.73
N ILE A 217 -6.97 -4.45 10.19
CA ILE A 217 -5.91 -5.04 9.37
C ILE A 217 -6.19 -6.53 9.20
N ILE A 218 -6.42 -6.94 7.96
CA ILE A 218 -6.55 -8.35 7.57
C ILE A 218 -5.17 -8.80 7.08
N PRO A 219 -4.41 -9.64 7.81
CA PRO A 219 -3.07 -10.05 7.38
C PRO A 219 -3.10 -10.83 6.06
N ALA A 220 -1.99 -10.78 5.33
CA ALA A 220 -1.80 -11.47 4.07
C ALA A 220 -1.97 -12.98 4.23
N PRO A 221 -2.58 -13.65 3.24
CA PRO A 221 -2.76 -15.08 3.33
C PRO A 221 -1.39 -15.78 3.31
N SER A 222 -1.19 -16.73 4.21
CA SER A 222 0.03 -17.55 4.23
C SER A 222 0.03 -18.50 3.03
N VAL A 223 1.16 -18.57 2.31
CA VAL A 223 1.34 -19.46 1.15
C VAL A 223 1.08 -20.93 1.52
N HIS A 224 1.32 -21.32 2.77
CA HIS A 224 1.03 -22.65 3.31
C HIS A 224 -0.47 -23.01 3.31
N THR A 225 -1.36 -22.02 3.43
CA THR A 225 -2.81 -22.22 3.43
C THR A 225 -3.32 -22.77 2.10
N TYR A 226 -2.63 -22.48 0.99
CA TYR A 226 -3.03 -22.91 -0.35
C TYR A 226 -2.25 -24.12 -0.87
N LEU A 227 -1.20 -24.54 -0.18
CA LEU A 227 -0.42 -25.75 -0.48
C LEU A 227 -0.91 -26.99 0.29
N GLY A 228 -1.96 -26.85 1.12
CA GLY A 228 -2.53 -27.97 1.89
C GLY A 228 -1.59 -28.55 2.95
N ILE A 229 -0.50 -27.86 3.29
CA ILE A 229 0.44 -28.30 4.32
C ILE A 229 0.03 -27.63 5.64
N GLY A 230 -0.87 -28.31 6.35
CA GLY A 230 -1.09 -28.21 7.80
C GLY A 230 -1.50 -26.85 8.35
N ASN A 231 -2.80 -26.64 8.58
CA ASN A 231 -3.20 -25.95 9.80
C ASN A 231 -4.58 -26.38 10.31
N LYS A 232 -4.65 -26.65 11.63
CA LYS A 232 -5.86 -27.01 12.39
C LYS A 232 -6.54 -25.73 12.91
N PHE A 233 -7.15 -24.92 12.06
CA PHE A 233 -8.12 -23.90 12.50
C PHE A 233 -9.11 -23.58 11.37
N PRO A 234 -10.35 -24.09 11.40
CA PRO A 234 -11.43 -23.52 10.62
C PRO A 234 -12.03 -22.36 11.42
N ILE A 235 -12.40 -21.27 10.76
CA ILE A 235 -13.58 -20.43 11.01
C ILE A 235 -13.34 -19.14 10.22
N PHE A 236 -14.14 -18.93 9.18
CA PHE A 236 -14.97 -17.73 8.96
C PHE A 236 -15.83 -18.02 7.74
N ASN A 237 -17.06 -18.48 7.96
CA ASN A 237 -18.07 -18.55 6.92
C ASN A 237 -18.85 -17.22 6.94
N CYS A 238 -18.44 -16.28 6.09
CA CYS A 238 -19.20 -15.09 5.77
C CYS A 238 -19.43 -15.13 4.26
N HIS A 239 -20.67 -15.39 3.82
CA HIS A 239 -20.99 -15.41 2.40
C HIS A 239 -21.07 -13.97 1.88
N GLU A 240 -19.92 -13.43 1.49
CA GLU A 240 -19.80 -12.16 0.77
C GLU A 240 -19.83 -12.48 -0.73
N LEU A 241 -20.96 -12.19 -1.40
CA LEU A 241 -21.08 -12.33 -2.85
C LEU A 241 -20.33 -11.17 -3.51
N THR A 242 -19.07 -11.43 -3.85
CA THR A 242 -18.26 -10.53 -4.67
C THR A 242 -18.43 -10.90 -6.13
N MET A 243 -18.91 -9.94 -6.94
CA MET A 243 -18.98 -10.13 -8.39
C MET A 243 -17.86 -9.32 -9.02
N THR A 244 -16.83 -10.02 -9.50
CA THR A 244 -15.78 -9.42 -10.33
C THR A 244 -16.01 -9.81 -11.78
N ARG A 245 -16.31 -8.83 -12.62
CA ARG A 245 -16.50 -9.05 -14.05
C ARG A 245 -15.32 -8.48 -14.83
N PHE A 246 -14.67 -9.34 -15.58
CA PHE A 246 -13.61 -8.99 -16.52
C PHE A 246 -14.23 -8.74 -17.89
N ILE A 247 -14.16 -7.51 -18.37
CA ILE A 247 -14.67 -7.12 -19.69
C ILE A 247 -13.47 -6.84 -20.58
N GLN A 248 -13.30 -7.69 -21.60
CA GLN A 248 -12.26 -7.48 -22.59
C GLN A 248 -12.62 -6.29 -23.48
N LEU A 249 -11.79 -5.24 -23.46
CA LEU A 249 -12.08 -3.97 -24.13
C LEU A 249 -11.83 -4.01 -25.64
N LYS A 250 -11.07 -5.00 -26.13
CA LYS A 250 -10.82 -5.24 -27.56
C LYS A 250 -10.79 -6.73 -27.87
N LYS A 251 -11.47 -7.15 -28.93
CA LYS A 251 -11.33 -8.48 -29.51
C LYS A 251 -9.91 -8.61 -30.07
N VAL A 252 -9.14 -9.58 -29.59
CA VAL A 252 -7.79 -9.87 -30.09
C VAL A 252 -7.80 -11.29 -30.62
N ASP A 253 -7.43 -11.47 -31.89
CA ASP A 253 -7.29 -12.81 -32.48
C ASP A 253 -6.08 -13.51 -31.86
N GLY A 254 -6.36 -14.59 -31.12
CA GLY A 254 -5.38 -15.37 -30.38
C GLY A 254 -4.32 -15.97 -31.30
N GLY A 255 -3.05 -15.73 -30.98
CA GLY A 255 -1.90 -16.29 -31.65
C GLY A 255 -0.65 -16.10 -30.80
N ALA A 256 0.25 -17.08 -30.80
CA ALA A 256 1.48 -17.04 -30.01
C ALA A 256 2.32 -15.80 -30.38
N GLY A 257 2.64 -14.96 -29.39
CA GLY A 257 3.49 -13.78 -29.56
C GLY A 257 2.78 -12.42 -29.56
N LYS A 258 1.47 -12.33 -29.33
CA LYS A 258 0.75 -11.04 -29.25
C LYS A 258 0.53 -10.56 -27.80
N SER A 259 0.56 -9.25 -27.60
CA SER A 259 0.34 -8.60 -26.30
C SER A 259 -1.02 -8.99 -25.70
N PRO A 260 -1.09 -9.21 -24.37
CA PRO A 260 -2.34 -9.60 -23.72
C PRO A 260 -3.42 -8.52 -23.89
N PRO A 261 -4.70 -8.90 -24.00
CA PRO A 261 -5.77 -7.95 -24.27
C PRO A 261 -6.00 -7.01 -23.08
N ALA A 262 -6.37 -5.76 -23.37
CA ALA A 262 -6.80 -4.82 -22.35
C ALA A 262 -8.13 -5.28 -21.72
N VAL A 263 -8.17 -5.38 -20.39
CA VAL A 263 -9.35 -5.83 -19.64
C VAL A 263 -9.76 -4.74 -18.65
N LEU A 264 -11.04 -4.35 -18.70
CA LEU A 264 -11.68 -3.54 -17.67
C LEU A 264 -12.21 -4.46 -16.59
N VAL A 265 -11.89 -4.15 -15.33
CA VAL A 265 -12.39 -4.89 -14.17
C VAL A 265 -13.47 -4.06 -13.51
N LEU A 266 -14.68 -4.62 -13.45
CA LEU A 266 -15.77 -4.07 -12.64
C LEU A 266 -15.91 -4.94 -11.39
N HIS A 267 -15.77 -4.33 -10.23
CA HIS A 267 -15.92 -4.99 -8.94
C HIS A 267 -17.12 -4.41 -8.19
N GLY A 268 -18.06 -5.27 -7.82
CA GLY A 268 -19.21 -4.90 -6.99
C GLY A 268 -19.28 -5.77 -5.75
N CYS A 269 -19.44 -5.13 -4.59
CA CYS A 269 -19.70 -5.80 -3.32
C CYS A 269 -21.16 -5.58 -2.93
N TYR A 270 -21.90 -6.66 -2.69
CA TYR A 270 -23.23 -6.61 -2.10
C TYR A 270 -23.20 -7.26 -0.72
N GLY A 271 -23.44 -6.46 0.33
CA GLY A 271 -23.54 -6.92 1.71
C GLY A 271 -24.98 -6.79 2.20
N GLY A 272 -25.69 -7.91 2.35
CA GLY A 272 -26.99 -7.97 3.00
C GLY A 272 -26.87 -8.59 4.39
N TYR A 273 -27.45 -7.94 5.41
CA TYR A 273 -27.70 -8.58 6.71
C TYR A 273 -29.03 -9.33 6.62
N MET A 274 -29.02 -10.67 6.62
CA MET A 274 -30.21 -11.41 7.02
C MET A 274 -30.36 -11.25 8.54
N ARG A 275 -31.35 -10.47 8.97
CA ARG A 275 -31.88 -10.60 10.32
C ARG A 275 -32.60 -11.94 10.41
N ASP A 276 -32.33 -12.67 11.47
CA ASP A 276 -33.09 -13.86 11.86
C ASP A 276 -34.60 -13.57 11.76
N LEU A 277 -35.31 -14.37 10.97
CA LEU A 277 -36.75 -14.54 11.11
C LEU A 277 -36.99 -15.88 11.81
N PRO A 278 -37.89 -15.94 12.81
CA PRO A 278 -38.16 -17.17 13.54
C PRO A 278 -39.05 -18.09 12.71
N GLY A 279 -38.76 -19.39 12.78
CA GLY A 279 -39.54 -20.47 12.16
C GLY A 279 -38.77 -21.77 12.16
#